data_AF-A0A2H9P533-F1
#
_entry.id   AF-A0A2H9P533-F1
#
_cell.length_a   1.000
_cell.length_b   1.000
_cell.length_c   1.000
_cell.angle_alpha   90.00
_cell.angle_beta   90.00
_cell.angle_gamma   90.00
#
_symmetry.space_group_name_H-M   'P 1'
#
loop_
_entity.id
_entity.type
_entity.pdbx_description
1 polymer ?
#
loop_
_entity_poly.entity_id
_entity_poly.type
_entity_poly.pdbx_seq_one_letter_code
_entity_poly.pdbx_strand_id
1 'polypeptide(L)'
;ALSELKSVVIRDSAVDALCHGAQLAIPGVLQISPNMRKGDIVAIYTQKGEAVALAESMMSEEEIRDATKGYAFETKRIIMAPNIYPKKWRTKSVPKD
;
A
#
# COMPACT_ATOMS: atom_id res chain seq x y z
N ALA A 1 -16.08 -4.18 10.72
CA ALA A 1 -14.84 -4.20 11.54
C ALA A 1 -13.82 -3.16 11.06
N LEU A 2 -13.55 -3.01 9.76
CA LEU A 2 -12.59 -2.01 9.25
C LEU A 2 -13.21 -0.64 8.87
N SER A 3 -14.54 -0.51 8.92
CA SER A 3 -15.28 0.66 8.43
C SER A 3 -14.94 1.98 9.16
N GLU A 4 -14.41 1.90 10.39
CA GLU A 4 -14.01 3.05 11.20
C GLU A 4 -12.56 3.52 10.90
N LEU A 5 -11.79 2.75 10.13
CA LEU A 5 -10.42 3.10 9.78
C LEU A 5 -10.38 3.96 8.53
N LYS A 6 -9.46 4.93 8.52
CA LYS A 6 -9.05 5.61 7.29
C LYS A 6 -8.56 4.58 6.28
N SER A 7 -8.90 4.79 5.02
CA SER A 7 -8.60 3.88 3.92
C SER A 7 -7.56 4.45 2.96
N VAL A 8 -6.84 3.53 2.32
CA VAL A 8 -5.91 3.78 1.21
C VAL A 8 -6.25 2.83 0.08
N VAL A 9 -6.47 3.34 -1.12
CA VAL A 9 -6.66 2.53 -2.33
C VAL A 9 -5.34 2.48 -3.09
N ILE A 10 -4.95 1.28 -3.52
CA ILE A 10 -3.66 1.05 -4.19
C ILE A 10 -3.81 0.57 -5.63
N ARG A 11 -2.75 0.78 -6.42
CA ARG A 11 -2.63 0.16 -7.75
C ARG A 11 -2.58 -1.35 -7.64
N ASP A 12 -3.25 -2.03 -8.57
CA ASP A 12 -3.23 -3.49 -8.70
C ASP A 12 -1.81 -4.08 -8.75
N SER A 13 -0.85 -3.34 -9.32
CA SER A 13 0.55 -3.77 -9.41
C SER A 13 1.28 -3.81 -8.05
N ALA A 14 0.77 -3.11 -7.05
CA ALA A 14 1.33 -3.08 -5.70
C ALA A 14 0.76 -4.17 -4.79
N VAL A 15 -0.41 -4.73 -5.13
CA VAL A 15 -1.15 -5.68 -4.28
C VAL A 15 -0.30 -6.90 -3.93
N ASP A 16 0.23 -7.60 -4.94
CA ASP A 16 1.00 -8.81 -4.68
C ASP A 16 2.29 -8.54 -3.89
N ALA A 17 2.95 -7.40 -4.14
CA ALA A 17 4.14 -7.01 -3.37
C ALA A 17 3.81 -6.81 -1.89
N LEU A 18 2.69 -6.13 -1.58
CA LEU A 18 2.21 -5.98 -0.19
C LEU A 18 1.88 -7.33 0.45
N CYS A 19 1.24 -8.25 -0.28
CA CYS A 19 0.96 -9.60 0.22
C CYS A 19 2.23 -10.41 0.54
N HIS A 20 3.39 -9.99 0.02
CA HIS A 20 4.70 -10.55 0.35
C HIS A 20 5.50 -9.70 1.37
N GLY A 21 4.85 -8.74 2.03
CA GLY A 21 5.46 -7.95 3.12
C GLY A 21 6.14 -6.66 2.70
N ALA A 22 5.99 -6.22 1.44
CA ALA A 22 6.52 -4.92 1.04
C ALA A 22 5.80 -3.77 1.78
N GLN A 23 6.54 -2.67 2.02
CA GLN A 23 5.97 -1.38 2.39
C GLN A 23 5.34 -0.70 1.16
N LEU A 24 4.32 0.12 1.38
CA LEU A 24 3.63 0.82 0.30
C LEU A 24 4.33 2.15 0.02
N ALA A 25 4.90 2.27 -1.18
CA ALA A 25 5.49 3.50 -1.67
C ALA A 25 4.46 4.38 -2.40
N ILE A 26 4.75 5.69 -2.46
CA ILE A 26 3.91 6.72 -3.09
C ILE A 26 3.39 6.32 -4.49
N PRO A 27 4.20 5.78 -5.42
CA PRO A 27 3.70 5.42 -6.75
C PRO A 27 2.59 4.35 -6.77
N GLY A 28 2.48 3.56 -5.70
CA GLY A 28 1.46 2.54 -5.51
C GLY A 28 0.15 3.07 -4.92
N VAL A 29 0.13 4.30 -4.39
CA VAL A 29 -1.06 4.93 -3.80
C VAL A 29 -1.91 5.57 -4.92
N LEU A 30 -3.22 5.31 -4.90
CA LEU A 30 -4.19 5.94 -5.81
C LEU A 30 -5.08 6.95 -5.10
N GLN A 31 -5.52 6.63 -3.89
CA GLN A 31 -6.40 7.47 -3.09
C GLN A 31 -6.15 7.24 -1.61
N ILE A 32 -6.29 8.30 -0.81
CA ILE A 32 -6.27 8.24 0.65
C ILE A 32 -7.53 8.89 1.22
N SER A 33 -7.93 8.49 2.41
CA SER A 33 -8.94 9.21 3.18
C SER A 33 -8.47 10.62 3.55
N PRO A 34 -9.38 11.61 3.62
CA PRO A 34 -9.02 12.98 3.98
C PRO A 34 -8.57 13.09 5.44
N ASN A 35 -7.85 14.17 5.72
CA ASN A 35 -7.26 14.54 7.00
C ASN A 35 -6.33 13.46 7.57
N MET A 36 -5.63 12.73 6.69
CA MET A 36 -4.71 11.67 7.10
C MET A 36 -3.46 12.26 7.76
N ARG A 37 -3.11 11.74 8.93
CA ARG A 37 -1.92 12.17 9.67
C ARG A 37 -0.90 11.05 9.71
N LYS A 38 0.36 11.43 9.83
CA LYS A 38 1.44 10.52 10.17
C LYS A 38 1.13 9.81 11.49
N GLY A 39 1.35 8.50 11.53
CA GLY A 39 1.02 7.61 12.64
C GLY A 39 -0.41 7.06 12.63
N ASP A 40 -1.30 7.54 11.76
CA ASP A 40 -2.65 6.98 11.68
C ASP A 40 -2.59 5.52 11.20
N ILE A 41 -3.35 4.64 11.84
CA ILE A 41 -3.59 3.27 11.36
C ILE A 41 -4.63 3.31 10.25
N VAL A 42 -4.30 2.70 9.12
CA VAL A 42 -5.10 2.69 7.91
C VAL A 42 -5.36 1.27 7.41
N ALA A 43 -6.48 1.10 6.72
CA ALA A 43 -6.78 -0.10 5.95
C ALA A 43 -6.46 0.12 4.46
N ILE A 44 -5.67 -0.79 3.90
CA ILE A 44 -5.28 -0.77 2.49
C ILE A 44 -6.24 -1.65 1.69
N TYR A 45 -6.77 -1.12 0.59
CA TYR A 45 -7.74 -1.78 -0.27
C TYR A 45 -7.29 -1.81 -1.73
N THR A 46 -7.74 -2.82 -2.46
CA THR A 46 -7.75 -2.80 -3.93
C THR A 46 -8.82 -1.80 -4.42
N GLN A 47 -8.76 -1.43 -5.70
CA GLN A 47 -9.81 -0.62 -6.34
C GLN A 47 -11.19 -1.32 -6.35
N LYS A 48 -11.24 -2.63 -6.10
CA LYS A 48 -12.47 -3.43 -5.99
C LYS A 48 -13.04 -3.47 -4.57
N GLY A 49 -12.40 -2.80 -3.61
CA GLY A 49 -12.81 -2.78 -2.21
C GLY A 49 -12.37 -4.01 -1.41
N GLU A 50 -11.45 -4.82 -1.91
CA GLU A 50 -10.92 -5.98 -1.17
C GLU A 50 -9.84 -5.53 -0.20
N ALA A 51 -9.91 -5.98 1.06
CA ALA A 51 -8.92 -5.64 2.07
C ALA A 51 -7.58 -6.36 1.82
N VAL A 52 -6.50 -5.59 1.68
CA VAL A 52 -5.14 -6.09 1.42
C VAL A 52 -4.35 -6.22 2.71
N ALA A 53 -4.28 -5.14 3.49
CA ALA A 53 -3.46 -5.06 4.69
C ALA A 53 -3.92 -3.93 5.64
N LEU A 54 -3.43 -3.97 6.88
CA LEU A 54 -3.35 -2.82 7.78
C LEU A 54 -1.95 -2.22 7.73
N ALA A 55 -1.87 -0.91 7.78
CA ALA A 55 -0.61 -0.18 7.75
C ALA A 55 -0.68 1.06 8.65
N GLU A 56 0.49 1.65 8.93
CA GLU A 56 0.63 2.94 9.60
C GLU A 56 1.11 3.98 8.59
N SER A 57 0.50 5.16 8.58
CA SER A 57 0.94 6.25 7.71
C SER A 57 2.29 6.80 8.17
N MET A 58 3.28 6.81 7.28
CA MET A 58 4.60 7.41 7.54
C MET A 58 4.65 8.90 7.15
N MET A 59 3.60 9.37 6.48
CA MET A 59 3.47 10.70 5.89
C MET A 59 2.11 11.34 6.23
N SER A 60 2.01 12.68 6.22
CA SER A 60 0.72 13.40 6.25
C SER A 60 0.04 13.37 4.88
N GLU A 61 -1.23 13.78 4.82
CA GLU A 61 -1.95 13.96 3.56
C GLU A 61 -1.23 14.93 2.60
N GLU A 62 -0.70 16.06 3.09
CA GLU A 62 0.08 16.99 2.25
C GLU A 62 1.36 16.33 1.72
N GLU A 63 2.10 15.64 2.58
CA GLU A 63 3.33 14.94 2.18
C GLU A 63 3.05 13.85 1.14
N ILE A 64 1.97 13.09 1.28
CA ILE A 64 1.58 12.05 0.31
C ILE A 64 1.23 12.68 -1.05
N ARG A 65 0.59 13.84 -1.05
CA ARG A 65 0.17 14.55 -2.26
C ARG A 65 1.35 15.13 -3.04
N ASP A 66 2.34 15.66 -2.33
CA ASP A 66 3.47 16.38 -2.94
C ASP A 66 4.65 15.45 -3.26
N ALA A 67 4.76 14.31 -2.59
CA ALA A 67 5.83 13.36 -2.81
C ALA A 67 5.69 12.64 -4.17
N THR A 68 6.83 12.31 -4.77
CA THR A 68 6.91 11.48 -6.00
C THR A 68 7.54 10.11 -5.74
N LYS A 69 8.16 9.92 -4.58
CA LYS A 69 8.90 8.72 -4.18
C LYS A 69 8.90 8.56 -2.66
N GLY A 70 9.38 7.41 -2.19
CA GLY A 70 9.48 7.09 -0.76
C GLY A 70 8.33 6.21 -0.26
N TYR A 71 8.53 5.60 0.90
CA TYR A 71 7.52 4.79 1.58
C TYR A 71 6.51 5.70 2.28
N ALA A 72 5.24 5.56 1.89
CA ALA A 72 4.14 6.31 2.45
C ALA A 72 3.48 5.57 3.62
N PHE A 73 3.47 4.24 3.58
CA PHE A 73 2.86 3.43 4.62
C PHE A 73 3.73 2.23 5.00
N GLU A 74 3.86 2.02 6.31
CA GLU A 74 4.51 0.85 6.88
C GLU A 74 3.48 -0.26 7.10
N THR A 75 3.65 -1.38 6.39
CA THR A 75 2.75 -2.54 6.49
C THR A 75 2.86 -3.18 7.88
N LYS A 76 1.74 -3.28 8.62
CA LYS A 76 1.68 -3.86 9.97
C LYS A 76 1.10 -5.27 9.97
N ARG A 77 0.05 -5.51 9.18
CA ARG A 77 -0.60 -6.82 9.10
C ARG A 77 -1.16 -7.07 7.71
N ILE A 78 -0.75 -8.17 7.10
CA ILE A 78 -1.29 -8.62 5.82
C ILE A 78 -2.61 -9.36 6.09
N ILE A 79 -3.63 -9.09 5.25
CA ILE A 79 -4.94 -9.72 5.31
C ILE A 79 -5.15 -10.61 4.09
N MET A 80 -4.81 -10.11 2.90
CA MET A 80 -4.98 -10.83 1.64
C MET A 80 -3.91 -11.91 1.45
N ALA A 81 -4.32 -13.09 0.98
CA ALA A 81 -3.38 -14.15 0.62
C ALA A 81 -2.53 -13.76 -0.61
N PRO A 82 -1.25 -14.18 -0.68
CA PRO A 82 -0.40 -13.91 -1.84
C PRO A 82 -0.88 -14.65 -3.09
N ASN A 83 -0.45 -14.18 -4.27
CA ASN A 83 -0.74 -14.76 -5.58
C ASN A 83 -2.22 -14.68 -6.06
N ILE A 84 -3.08 -13.91 -5.38
CA ILE A 84 -4.42 -13.55 -5.92
C ILE A 84 -4.28 -12.55 -7.07
N TYR A 85 -3.32 -11.63 -6.97
CA TYR A 85 -2.97 -10.68 -8.01
C TYR A 85 -1.62 -11.08 -8.65
N PRO A 86 -1.42 -10.89 -9.96
CA PRO A 86 -0.18 -11.27 -10.62
C PRO A 86 1.01 -10.42 -10.15
N LYS A 87 2.20 -11.03 -10.10
CA LYS A 87 3.45 -10.34 -9.78
C LYS A 87 3.79 -9.34 -10.87
N LYS A 88 3.60 -8.04 -10.59
CA LYS A 88 3.92 -6.94 -11.52
C LYS A 88 5.11 -6.09 -11.05
N TRP A 89 5.75 -6.49 -9.95
CA TRP A 89 6.94 -5.85 -9.43
C TRP A 89 8.19 -6.52 -10.02
N ARG A 90 9.19 -5.70 -10.41
CA ARG A 90 10.45 -6.22 -10.97
C ARG A 90 11.32 -6.78 -9.85
N THR A 91 11.55 -8.08 -9.85
CA THR A 91 12.76 -8.65 -9.26
C THR A 91 13.91 -8.38 -10.24
N LYS A 92 15.05 -7.88 -9.77
CA LYS A 92 16.25 -7.85 -10.63
C LYS A 92 16.56 -9.30 -10.97
N SER A 93 16.34 -9.71 -12.21
CA SER A 93 16.96 -10.91 -12.74
C SER A 93 18.46 -10.70 -12.65
N VAL A 94 19.15 -11.55 -11.88
CA VAL A 94 20.61 -11.68 -11.95
C VAL A 94 20.95 -11.84 -13.45
N PRO A 95 21.91 -11.08 -14.01
CA PRO A 95 22.38 -11.35 -15.35
C PRO A 95 22.81 -12.82 -15.41
N LYS A 96 22.25 -13.57 -16.36
CA LYS A 96 22.82 -14.85 -16.76
C LYS A 96 24.06 -14.49 -17.58
N ASP A 97 25.23 -14.67 -16.99
CA ASP A 97 26.46 -14.86 -17.77
C ASP A 97 26.31 -16.07 -18.72
#